data_AF-A0A502G638-F1
#
_entry.id   AF-A0A502G638-F1
#
_cell.length_a   1.000
_cell.length_b   1.000
_cell.length_c   1.000
_cell.angle_alpha   90.00
_cell.angle_beta   90.00
_cell.angle_gamma   90.00
#
_symmetry.space_group_name_H-M   'P 1'
#
loop_
_entity.id
_entity.type
_entity.pdbx_description
1 polymer ?
#
loop_
_entity_poly.entity_id
_entity_poly.type
_entity_poly.pdbx_seq_one_letter_code
_entity_poly.pdbx_strand_id
1 'polypeptide(L)'
;MSAAPADSIADLSHKAKVWLALAFLASTVSTALVGAGINHHFVVVQADDASKKADVRKLEDQVSAFDQLVRVYMMGLNKGEASEAQREAILANAQSQYDFLGTLTPLLDPDARKGVEAYRNRLIEVSSALRKSEDIVSTRAFGQSVSYAIDERAVALSALRRAVGMPEAGSKA
;
A
#
# COMPACT_ATOMS: atom_id res chain seq x y z
N MET A 1 -43.06 -19.33 38.86
CA MET A 1 -41.89 -18.65 39.45
C MET A 1 -40.68 -19.01 38.60
N SER A 2 -40.04 -17.98 38.05
CA SER A 2 -38.68 -17.91 37.48
C SER A 2 -38.11 -19.05 36.63
N ALA A 3 -38.01 -18.77 35.32
CA ALA A 3 -36.73 -18.81 34.61
C ALA A 3 -36.80 -17.86 33.40
N ALA A 4 -35.97 -16.82 33.43
CA ALA A 4 -35.73 -15.88 32.34
C ALA A 4 -34.90 -16.55 31.23
N PRO A 5 -34.91 -16.03 29.99
CA PRO A 5 -34.55 -16.75 28.79
C PRO A 5 -33.03 -17.01 28.65
N ALA A 6 -32.72 -18.18 28.10
CA ALA A 6 -31.44 -18.48 27.50
C ALA A 6 -31.33 -17.70 26.18
N ASP A 7 -30.90 -16.46 26.25
CA ASP A 7 -30.50 -15.69 25.08
C ASP A 7 -29.18 -14.98 25.35
N SER A 8 -28.37 -14.89 24.29
CA SER A 8 -27.20 -14.02 24.18
C SER A 8 -25.83 -14.55 24.64
N ILE A 9 -25.38 -15.69 24.07
CA ILE A 9 -23.93 -15.92 23.82
C ILE A 9 -23.66 -16.44 22.38
N ALA A 10 -24.69 -16.86 21.62
CA ALA A 10 -24.49 -17.46 20.30
C ALA A 10 -24.29 -16.46 19.14
N ASP A 11 -24.61 -15.16 19.31
CA ASP A 11 -24.56 -14.17 18.22
C ASP A 11 -23.32 -13.24 18.23
N LEU A 12 -22.20 -13.73 18.79
CA LEU A 12 -20.89 -13.06 18.67
C LEU A 12 -19.88 -13.85 17.81
N SER A 13 -20.27 -15.05 17.35
CA SER A 13 -19.38 -15.97 16.62
C SER A 13 -19.18 -15.62 15.13
N HIS A 14 -20.07 -14.82 14.52
CA HIS A 14 -19.95 -14.43 13.12
C HIS A 14 -19.22 -13.09 12.89
N LYS A 15 -19.19 -12.19 13.87
CA LYS A 15 -18.54 -10.87 13.72
C LYS A 15 -17.07 -10.83 14.18
N ALA A 16 -16.63 -11.81 14.97
CA ALA A 16 -15.24 -11.91 15.43
C ALA A 16 -14.26 -12.46 14.38
N LYS A 17 -14.75 -13.05 13.27
CA LYS A 17 -13.89 -13.66 12.24
C LYS A 17 -13.45 -12.72 11.12
N VAL A 18 -14.00 -11.50 11.05
CA VAL A 18 -13.62 -10.51 10.03
C VAL A 18 -12.43 -9.64 10.47
N TRP A 19 -12.12 -9.60 11.78
CA TRP A 19 -11.06 -8.74 12.32
C TRP A 19 -9.67 -9.40 12.45
N LEU A 20 -9.53 -10.67 12.07
CA LEU A 20 -8.24 -11.38 12.11
C LEU A 20 -7.55 -11.56 10.74
N ALA A 21 -8.05 -10.88 9.70
CA ALA A 21 -7.44 -10.90 8.36
C ALA A 21 -6.51 -9.70 8.08
N LEU A 22 -6.39 -8.75 9.01
CA LEU A 22 -5.59 -7.53 8.87
C LEU A 22 -4.25 -7.54 9.64
N ALA A 23 -3.88 -8.67 10.25
CA ALA A 23 -2.68 -8.78 11.09
C ALA A 23 -1.71 -9.92 10.71
N PHE A 24 -1.70 -10.37 9.45
CA PHE A 24 -0.70 -11.31 8.95
C PHE A 24 0.32 -10.63 8.02
N LEU A 25 1.08 -9.69 8.58
CA LEU A 25 2.40 -9.29 8.07
C LEU A 25 3.40 -9.18 9.23
N ALA A 26 3.33 -10.13 10.17
CA ALA A 26 4.32 -10.29 11.21
C ALA A 26 4.93 -11.70 11.13
N SER A 27 6.12 -11.74 10.54
CA SER A 27 7.24 -12.66 10.82
C SER A 27 7.05 -14.17 10.66
N THR A 28 7.79 -14.73 9.71
CA THR A 28 8.49 -16.02 9.88
C THR A 28 9.96 -15.84 9.51
N VAL A 29 10.78 -15.50 10.50
CA VAL A 29 12.24 -15.69 10.46
C VAL A 29 12.54 -16.88 11.36
N SER A 30 12.88 -18.02 10.77
CA SER A 30 13.58 -19.19 11.37
C SER A 30 13.51 -20.32 10.33
N THR A 31 14.52 -21.11 9.99
CA THR A 31 15.84 -21.51 10.57
C THR A 31 16.45 -22.38 9.43
N ALA A 32 17.74 -22.56 9.16
CA ALA A 32 18.90 -22.95 9.94
C ALA A 32 20.08 -23.08 8.94
N LEU A 33 21.33 -22.82 9.35
CA LEU A 33 22.39 -23.85 9.44
C LEU A 33 23.73 -23.16 9.74
N VAL A 34 24.25 -23.42 10.94
CA VAL A 34 25.65 -23.20 11.28
C VAL A 34 26.47 -24.23 10.50
N GLY A 35 27.13 -23.77 9.44
CA GLY A 35 28.01 -24.57 8.59
C GLY A 35 29.23 -23.76 8.16
N ALA A 36 30.28 -23.83 8.98
CA ALA A 36 31.69 -23.65 8.62
C ALA A 36 32.10 -22.44 7.73
N GLY A 37 32.54 -21.36 8.38
CA GLY A 37 33.87 -20.80 8.17
C GLY A 37 34.18 -19.94 6.93
N ILE A 38 33.29 -19.83 5.94
CA ILE A 38 33.49 -18.96 4.77
C ILE A 38 32.12 -18.32 4.44
N ASN A 39 32.03 -17.00 4.21
CA ASN A 39 30.85 -16.22 3.76
C ASN A 39 30.00 -15.39 4.75
N HIS A 40 30.55 -14.85 5.86
CA HIS A 40 29.77 -13.90 6.68
C HIS A 40 29.36 -12.61 5.92
N HIS A 41 30.15 -12.14 4.96
CA HIS A 41 29.77 -10.98 4.14
C HIS A 41 28.74 -11.29 3.05
N PHE A 42 28.76 -12.49 2.47
CA PHE A 42 27.84 -12.84 1.37
C PHE A 42 26.41 -13.07 1.85
N VAL A 43 26.21 -13.66 3.04
CA VAL A 43 24.85 -13.94 3.56
C VAL A 43 24.14 -12.65 4.02
N VAL A 44 24.88 -11.71 4.61
CA VAL A 44 24.31 -10.42 5.06
C VAL A 44 23.91 -9.54 3.87
N VAL A 45 24.76 -9.48 2.84
CA VAL A 45 24.47 -8.69 1.61
C VAL A 45 23.28 -9.29 0.85
N GLN A 46 23.18 -10.61 0.74
CA GLN A 46 22.03 -11.26 0.08
C GLN A 46 20.72 -11.11 0.86
N ALA A 47 20.77 -11.12 2.19
CA ALA A 47 19.58 -10.88 3.02
C ALA A 47 19.08 -9.43 2.90
N ASP A 48 19.99 -8.46 2.82
CA ASP A 48 19.68 -7.04 2.68
C ASP A 48 19.06 -6.74 1.30
N ASP A 49 19.59 -7.33 0.22
CA ASP A 49 19.02 -7.18 -1.13
C ASP A 49 17.66 -7.87 -1.28
N ALA A 50 17.46 -9.04 -0.67
CA ALA A 50 16.17 -9.72 -0.66
C ALA A 50 15.10 -8.93 0.10
N SER A 51 15.47 -8.30 1.23
CA SER A 51 14.58 -7.43 2.00
C SER A 51 14.16 -6.21 1.19
N LYS A 52 15.11 -5.49 0.58
CA LYS A 52 14.81 -4.30 -0.24
C LYS A 52 13.89 -4.62 -1.42
N LYS A 53 14.10 -5.77 -2.09
CA LYS A 53 13.21 -6.25 -3.15
C LYS A 53 11.81 -6.59 -2.62
N ALA A 54 11.72 -7.19 -1.44
CA ALA A 54 10.44 -7.46 -0.79
C ALA A 54 9.69 -6.17 -0.44
N ASP A 55 10.41 -5.14 0.02
CA ASP A 55 9.83 -3.84 0.31
C ASP A 55 9.30 -3.15 -0.95
N VAL A 56 10.05 -3.16 -2.05
CA VAL A 56 9.55 -2.61 -3.33
C VAL A 56 8.31 -3.37 -3.82
N ARG A 57 8.25 -4.70 -3.68
CA ARG A 57 7.05 -5.48 -4.01
C ARG A 57 5.86 -5.13 -3.12
N LYS A 58 6.07 -4.93 -1.82
CA LYS A 58 5.02 -4.50 -0.90
C LYS A 58 4.44 -3.14 -1.30
N LEU A 59 5.28 -2.22 -1.76
CA LEU A 59 4.82 -0.93 -2.30
C LEU A 59 3.98 -1.14 -3.58
N GLU A 60 4.41 -2.02 -4.48
CA GLU A 60 3.65 -2.38 -5.69
C GLU A 60 2.26 -2.96 -5.36
N ASP A 61 2.17 -3.80 -4.31
CA ASP A 61 0.90 -4.34 -3.84
C ASP A 61 -0.01 -3.23 -3.27
N GLN A 62 0.55 -2.31 -2.47
CA GLN A 62 -0.19 -1.16 -1.93
C GLN A 62 -0.73 -0.26 -3.04
N VAL A 63 0.10 -0.01 -4.05
CA VAL A 63 -0.23 0.71 -5.28
C VAL A 63 -1.40 0.02 -6.01
N SER A 64 -1.35 -1.30 -6.18
CA SER A 64 -2.43 -2.04 -6.86
C SER A 64 -3.74 -1.97 -6.07
N ALA A 65 -3.66 -2.06 -4.73
CA ALA A 65 -4.82 -1.91 -3.86
C ALA A 65 -5.42 -0.50 -3.96
N PHE A 66 -4.59 0.53 -4.05
CA PHE A 66 -5.03 1.91 -4.25
C PHE A 66 -5.85 2.09 -5.53
N ASP A 67 -5.36 1.58 -6.66
CA ASP A 67 -6.07 1.66 -7.95
C ASP A 67 -7.45 0.99 -7.88
N GLN A 68 -7.53 -0.15 -7.21
CA GLN A 68 -8.79 -0.85 -7.02
C GLN A 68 -9.75 -0.05 -6.12
N LEU A 69 -9.25 0.48 -5.01
CA LEU A 69 -10.05 1.31 -4.08
C LEU A 69 -10.60 2.55 -4.78
N VAL A 70 -9.75 3.29 -5.50
CA VAL A 70 -10.15 4.48 -6.25
C VAL A 70 -11.18 4.14 -7.32
N ARG A 71 -10.98 3.06 -8.08
CA ARG A 71 -11.95 2.61 -9.10
C ARG A 71 -13.31 2.33 -8.48
N VAL A 72 -13.36 1.57 -7.39
CA VAL A 72 -14.61 1.21 -6.71
C VAL A 72 -15.29 2.46 -6.16
N TYR A 73 -14.55 3.37 -5.53
CA TYR A 73 -15.09 4.62 -5.00
C TYR A 73 -15.65 5.53 -6.10
N MET A 74 -14.93 5.71 -7.21
CA MET A 74 -15.40 6.49 -8.37
C MET A 74 -16.66 5.89 -9.00
N MET A 75 -16.76 4.55 -9.07
CA MET A 75 -17.99 3.87 -9.51
C MET A 75 -19.15 4.12 -8.55
N GLY A 76 -18.91 4.10 -7.24
CA GLY A 76 -19.90 4.42 -6.21
C GLY A 76 -20.36 5.87 -6.30
N LEU A 77 -19.44 6.82 -6.45
CA LEU A 77 -19.75 8.25 -6.63
C LEU A 77 -20.68 8.49 -7.82
N ASN A 78 -20.40 7.88 -8.98
CA ASN A 78 -21.25 8.03 -10.17
C ASN A 78 -22.67 7.47 -9.98
N LYS A 79 -22.87 6.57 -9.02
CA LYS A 79 -24.18 6.01 -8.66
C LYS A 79 -24.85 6.72 -7.46
N GLY A 80 -24.18 7.68 -6.85
CA GLY A 80 -24.63 8.30 -5.59
C GLY A 80 -24.47 7.38 -4.37
N GLU A 81 -23.66 6.34 -4.47
CA GLU A 81 -23.43 5.30 -3.44
C GLU A 81 -22.01 5.40 -2.86
N ALA A 82 -21.42 6.60 -2.82
CA ALA A 82 -20.08 6.80 -2.29
C ALA A 82 -20.03 6.44 -0.80
N SER A 83 -19.17 5.49 -0.45
CA SER A 83 -19.04 5.01 0.93
C SER A 83 -17.92 5.75 1.66
N GLU A 84 -18.23 6.25 2.86
CA GLU A 84 -17.22 6.85 3.73
C GLU A 84 -16.13 5.85 4.13
N ALA A 85 -16.49 4.57 4.29
CA ALA A 85 -15.51 3.52 4.55
C ALA A 85 -14.51 3.34 3.40
N GLN A 86 -14.96 3.53 2.15
CA GLN A 86 -14.06 3.50 0.97
C GLN A 86 -13.17 4.73 0.93
N ARG A 87 -13.70 5.91 1.27
CA ARG A 87 -12.93 7.16 1.39
C ARG A 87 -11.79 6.99 2.38
N GLU A 88 -12.10 6.53 3.60
CA GLU A 88 -11.10 6.28 4.65
C GLU A 88 -10.08 5.21 4.24
N ALA A 89 -10.50 4.15 3.55
CA ALA A 89 -9.58 3.13 3.04
C ALA A 89 -8.58 3.72 2.01
N ILE A 90 -9.03 4.61 1.12
CA ILE A 90 -8.14 5.29 0.16
C ILE A 90 -7.17 6.20 0.91
N LEU A 91 -7.64 6.98 1.88
CA LEU A 91 -6.79 7.88 2.68
C LEU A 91 -5.72 7.10 3.45
N ALA A 92 -6.11 6.01 4.12
CA ALA A 92 -5.19 5.15 4.86
C ALA A 92 -4.14 4.50 3.95
N ASN A 93 -4.56 4.02 2.78
CA ASN A 93 -3.64 3.44 1.81
C ASN A 93 -2.66 4.49 1.24
N ALA A 94 -3.15 5.68 0.87
CA ALA A 94 -2.31 6.79 0.38
C ALA A 94 -1.27 7.22 1.43
N GLN A 95 -1.68 7.34 2.69
CA GLN A 95 -0.77 7.65 3.79
C GLN A 95 0.28 6.55 3.99
N SER A 96 -0.14 5.28 3.96
CA SER A 96 0.80 4.16 4.09
C SER A 96 1.84 4.14 2.97
N GLN A 97 1.44 4.40 1.72
CA GLN A 97 2.38 4.55 0.62
C GLN A 97 3.31 5.74 0.81
N TYR A 98 2.79 6.89 1.25
CA TYR A 98 3.59 8.10 1.49
C TYR A 98 4.71 7.87 2.51
N ASP A 99 4.39 7.20 3.61
CA ASP A 99 5.36 6.87 4.67
C ASP A 99 6.37 5.85 4.18
N PHE A 100 5.90 4.83 3.45
CA PHE A 100 6.75 3.76 2.96
C PHE A 100 7.72 4.22 1.88
N LEU A 101 7.29 5.11 0.97
CA LEU A 101 8.17 5.80 0.03
C LEU A 101 9.28 6.55 0.78
N GLY A 102 8.96 7.21 1.91
CA GLY A 102 9.94 7.87 2.76
C GLY A 102 11.03 6.92 3.29
N THR A 103 10.68 5.66 3.60
CA THR A 103 11.66 4.64 4.03
C THR A 103 12.53 4.13 2.89
N LEU A 104 12.06 4.22 1.64
CA LEU A 104 12.78 3.74 0.46
C LEU A 104 13.60 4.83 -0.23
N THR A 105 13.27 6.12 -0.05
CA THR A 105 14.01 7.26 -0.61
C THR A 105 15.54 7.20 -0.36
N PRO A 106 16.05 6.75 0.81
CA PRO A 106 17.49 6.64 1.04
C PRO A 106 18.21 5.66 0.11
N LEU A 107 17.50 4.71 -0.50
CA LEU A 107 18.06 3.74 -1.46
C LEU A 107 18.39 4.38 -2.82
N LEU A 108 17.90 5.59 -3.08
CA LEU A 108 17.97 6.25 -4.38
C LEU A 108 19.09 7.27 -4.46
N ASP A 109 19.65 7.40 -5.67
CA ASP A 109 20.49 8.52 -6.06
C ASP A 109 19.72 9.85 -6.05
N PRO A 110 20.38 11.00 -5.85
CA PRO A 110 19.72 12.31 -5.70
C PRO A 110 18.73 12.67 -6.81
N ASP A 111 19.02 12.32 -8.07
CA ASP A 111 18.12 12.59 -9.19
C ASP A 111 16.89 11.69 -9.19
N ALA A 112 17.05 10.42 -8.82
CA ALA A 112 15.95 9.46 -8.71
C ALA A 112 15.00 9.79 -7.55
N ARG A 113 15.50 10.42 -6.47
CA ARG A 113 14.68 10.89 -5.34
C ARG A 113 13.61 11.88 -5.77
N LYS A 114 13.86 12.70 -6.79
CA LYS A 114 12.89 13.70 -7.27
C LYS A 114 11.58 13.05 -7.73
N GLY A 115 11.66 11.91 -8.42
CA GLY A 115 10.47 11.17 -8.87
C GLY A 115 9.69 10.57 -7.70
N VAL A 116 10.38 10.04 -6.70
CA VAL A 116 9.72 9.54 -5.47
C VAL A 116 9.06 10.67 -4.68
N GLU A 117 9.74 11.80 -4.50
CA GLU A 117 9.17 12.97 -3.82
C GLU A 117 7.99 13.57 -4.60
N ALA A 118 8.05 13.60 -5.94
CA ALA A 118 6.93 14.01 -6.78
C ALA A 118 5.71 13.11 -6.54
N TYR A 119 5.89 11.78 -6.53
CA TYR A 119 4.80 10.86 -6.25
C TYR A 119 4.25 11.03 -4.82
N ARG A 120 5.11 11.21 -3.81
CA ARG A 120 4.68 11.50 -2.43
C ARG A 120 3.82 12.76 -2.35
N ASN A 121 4.20 13.83 -3.05
CA ASN A 121 3.40 15.05 -3.11
C ASN A 121 2.03 14.80 -3.78
N ARG A 122 1.97 13.99 -4.84
CA ARG A 122 0.69 13.61 -5.46
C ARG A 122 -0.21 12.83 -4.52
N LEU A 123 0.32 11.96 -3.66
CA LEU A 123 -0.50 11.25 -2.65
C LEU A 123 -1.14 12.22 -1.65
N ILE A 124 -0.44 13.30 -1.27
CA ILE A 124 -0.99 14.38 -0.44
C ILE A 124 -2.10 15.12 -1.20
N GLU A 125 -1.87 15.47 -2.47
CA GLU A 125 -2.87 16.15 -3.31
C GLU A 125 -4.13 15.31 -3.52
N VAL A 126 -3.97 14.00 -3.77
CA VAL A 126 -5.10 13.07 -3.87
C VAL A 126 -5.87 13.04 -2.55
N SER A 127 -5.19 12.92 -1.42
CA SER A 127 -5.83 12.90 -0.10
C SER A 127 -6.57 14.21 0.19
N SER A 128 -6.00 15.35 -0.19
CA SER A 128 -6.63 16.66 -0.04
C SER A 128 -7.87 16.81 -0.94
N ALA A 129 -7.77 16.38 -2.20
CA ALA A 129 -8.87 16.44 -3.15
C ALA A 129 -10.01 15.48 -2.74
N LEU A 130 -9.66 14.27 -2.27
CA LEU A 130 -10.61 13.29 -1.78
C LEU A 130 -11.37 13.80 -0.57
N ARG A 131 -10.74 14.53 0.37
CA ARG A 131 -11.46 15.11 1.51
C ARG A 131 -12.46 16.21 1.11
N LYS A 132 -12.28 16.82 -0.06
CA LYS A 132 -13.14 17.88 -0.59
C LYS A 132 -14.19 17.37 -1.59
N SER A 133 -14.12 16.09 -2.00
CA SER A 133 -15.08 15.52 -2.93
C SER A 133 -16.33 15.04 -2.18
N GLU A 134 -17.31 15.93 -2.06
CA GLU A 134 -18.62 15.63 -1.46
C GLU A 134 -19.66 15.23 -2.51
N ASP A 135 -19.46 15.62 -3.77
CA ASP A 135 -20.38 15.39 -4.88
C ASP A 135 -19.66 15.12 -6.22
N ILE A 136 -20.41 14.77 -7.27
CA ILE A 136 -19.86 14.45 -8.60
C ILE A 136 -19.11 15.64 -9.23
N VAL A 137 -19.53 16.88 -8.95
CA VAL A 137 -18.92 18.09 -9.52
C VAL A 137 -17.54 18.34 -8.90
N SER A 138 -17.43 18.21 -7.58
CA SER A 138 -16.17 18.29 -6.82
C SER A 138 -15.24 17.09 -7.05
N THR A 139 -15.77 15.96 -7.52
CA THR A 139 -15.00 14.74 -7.85
C THR A 139 -14.05 14.92 -9.04
N ARG A 140 -14.27 15.89 -9.93
CA ARG A 140 -13.36 16.14 -11.08
C ARG A 140 -11.92 16.41 -10.62
N ALA A 141 -11.76 17.23 -9.58
CA ALA A 141 -10.44 17.54 -9.02
C ALA A 141 -9.77 16.29 -8.44
N PHE A 142 -10.53 15.44 -7.74
CA PHE A 142 -10.03 14.15 -7.24
C PHE A 142 -9.57 13.23 -8.38
N GLY A 143 -10.38 13.06 -9.43
CA GLY A 143 -10.00 12.26 -10.59
C GLY A 143 -8.73 12.78 -11.29
N GLN A 144 -8.57 14.11 -11.39
CA GLN A 144 -7.36 14.72 -11.95
C GLN A 144 -6.13 14.46 -11.07
N SER A 145 -6.24 14.63 -9.75
CA SER A 145 -5.15 14.33 -8.82
C SER A 145 -4.73 12.85 -8.88
N VAL A 146 -5.70 11.93 -9.01
CA VAL A 146 -5.42 10.50 -9.18
C VAL A 146 -4.65 10.24 -10.47
N SER A 147 -5.05 10.87 -11.59
CA SER A 147 -4.33 10.72 -12.86
C SER A 147 -2.87 11.14 -12.73
N TYR A 148 -2.61 12.30 -12.10
CA TYR A 148 -1.24 12.75 -11.87
C TYR A 148 -0.45 11.84 -10.93
N ALA A 149 -1.10 11.28 -9.91
CA ALA A 149 -0.47 10.28 -9.05
C ALA A 149 -0.07 9.02 -9.83
N ILE A 150 -0.90 8.55 -10.77
CA ILE A 150 -0.60 7.38 -11.62
C ILE A 150 0.64 7.61 -12.49
N ASP A 151 0.78 8.81 -13.07
CA ASP A 151 1.94 9.15 -13.91
C ASP A 151 3.23 9.18 -13.08
N GLU A 152 3.24 9.90 -11.95
CA GLU A 152 4.41 10.02 -11.08
C GLU A 152 4.79 8.70 -10.41
N ARG A 153 3.79 7.87 -10.10
CA ARG A 153 3.99 6.51 -9.59
C ARG A 153 4.87 5.67 -10.50
N ALA A 154 4.63 5.72 -11.81
CA ALA A 154 5.40 4.91 -12.76
C ALA A 154 6.89 5.27 -12.73
N VAL A 155 7.19 6.56 -12.60
CA VAL A 155 8.55 7.08 -12.44
C VAL A 155 9.16 6.61 -11.11
N ALA A 156 8.43 6.75 -10.01
CA ALA A 156 8.87 6.33 -8.68
C ALA A 156 9.16 4.82 -8.60
N LEU A 157 8.26 3.97 -9.11
CA LEU A 157 8.43 2.52 -9.12
C LEU A 157 9.58 2.08 -10.03
N SER A 158 9.75 2.69 -11.21
CA SER A 158 10.89 2.41 -12.08
C SER A 158 12.22 2.71 -11.38
N ALA A 159 12.32 3.88 -10.73
CA ALA A 159 13.50 4.27 -9.97
C ALA A 159 13.83 3.29 -8.82
N LEU A 160 12.81 2.92 -8.04
CA LEU A 160 12.96 1.99 -6.92
C LEU A 160 13.35 0.59 -7.39
N ARG A 161 12.69 0.05 -8.43
CA ARG A 161 13.03 -1.25 -9.01
C ARG A 161 14.47 -1.28 -9.51
N ARG A 162 14.92 -0.22 -10.20
CA ARG A 162 16.30 -0.09 -10.67
C ARG A 162 17.30 -0.09 -9.50
N ALA A 163 17.02 0.67 -8.45
CA ALA A 163 17.90 0.75 -7.28
C ALA A 163 18.07 -0.58 -6.54
N VAL A 164 17.06 -1.44 -6.56
CA VAL A 164 17.13 -2.78 -5.93
C VAL A 164 17.42 -3.90 -6.93
N GLY A 165 17.71 -3.60 -8.20
CA GLY A 165 18.01 -4.61 -9.23
C GLY A 165 16.82 -5.52 -9.60
N MET A 166 15.60 -4.97 -9.59
CA MET A 166 14.39 -5.62 -10.12
C MET A 166 14.18 -5.25 -11.60
N PRO A 167 13.65 -6.17 -12.44
CA PRO A 167 13.33 -5.87 -13.83
C PRO A 167 12.28 -4.78 -13.91
N GLU A 168 12.26 -3.92 -14.94
CA GLU A 168 11.21 -2.91 -15.08
C GLU A 168 9.83 -3.55 -15.31
N ALA A 169 8.76 -2.89 -14.86
CA ALA A 169 7.40 -3.38 -15.01
C ALA A 169 7.06 -3.53 -16.50
N GLY A 170 6.74 -4.76 -16.94
CA GLY A 170 6.43 -5.06 -18.34
C GLY A 170 7.61 -5.55 -19.20
N SER A 171 8.84 -5.56 -18.67
CA SER A 171 9.98 -6.22 -19.32
C SER A 171 9.82 -7.73 -19.22
N LYS A 172 9.55 -8.42 -20.34
CA LYS A 172 9.69 -9.88 -20.41
C LYS A 172 11.19 -10.20 -20.34
N ALA A 173 11.61 -10.84 -19.27
CA ALA A 173 12.90 -11.52 -19.20
C ALA A 173 12.92 -12.72 -20.14
#